data_AF-A0A8T4W507-F1
#
_entry.id   AF-A0A8T4W507-F1
#
_cell.length_a   1.000
_cell.length_b   1.000
_cell.length_c   1.000
_cell.angle_alpha   90.00
_cell.angle_beta   90.00
_cell.angle_gamma   90.00
#
_symmetry.space_group_name_H-M   'P 1'
#
loop_
_entity.id
_entity.type
_entity.pdbx_description
1 polymer ?
#
loop_
_entity_poly.entity_id
_entity_poly.type
_entity_poly.pdbx_seq_one_letter_code
_entity_poly.pdbx_strand_id
1 'polypeptide(L)'
;MEHTWISAAVLAVALICSSALAGIGTVQHTDTAMPPAANTENSLDTYDLLIISPAAWTDDLQRLKEHKDNHGITTRVVTLDAIYTGAYFEPAGRDNAEQIKYFIKDALDSWNITYVMLVGGRRPALQDEPWWLPARYSHIEDNVATREDTYPSDLYYADIYTANGTFSSWDTDRDGVYGEWRKNQPAEDIRDLYPDVYLGRLACRNTREVQACVEKIITYENTVHGAPWLDTFATVAGDTYTTNDYNEGELAAQQAIDRLPGMTPANLWTSDGSLKGWRDVAATLKQGCKFIFFAGHGSPTTWGTHPPNDPDTWIYGLQTFQMPLLQNGDRLPICVVAGCHNSLFNVSLTNPSWTYGIPVYECWSWRLTSHPRGGAIATLGSTGLGYSKEDKFHPEEGGAGDWLDILFFDAHGQHNIDIIGQAWSHAISTYLDQYPINWTATAFHDPALDAKTVEEWVLLGDPSLKIGGYP
;
A
#
# COMPACT_ATOMS: atom_id res chain seq x y z
N MET A 1 -13.54 -63.25 -22.86
CA MET A 1 -12.61 -64.12 -22.12
C MET A 1 -12.11 -63.30 -20.96
N GLU A 2 -12.79 -63.51 -19.83
CA GLU A 2 -12.54 -62.96 -18.50
C GLU A 2 -11.32 -63.65 -17.87
N HIS A 3 -10.60 -62.96 -16.97
CA HIS A 3 -9.94 -63.50 -15.75
C HIS A 3 -9.47 -62.29 -14.92
N THR A 4 -10.22 -61.81 -13.92
CA THR A 4 -10.33 -62.21 -12.50
C THR A 4 -9.13 -61.86 -11.60
N TRP A 5 -9.49 -61.25 -10.46
CA TRP A 5 -8.72 -60.52 -9.46
C TRP A 5 -8.36 -61.35 -8.19
N ILE A 6 -7.49 -60.75 -7.35
CA ILE A 6 -7.35 -60.84 -5.87
C ILE A 6 -6.60 -62.03 -5.26
N SER A 7 -5.55 -61.73 -4.47
CA SER A 7 -5.39 -62.20 -3.08
C SER A 7 -4.40 -61.31 -2.30
N ALA A 8 -4.84 -60.66 -1.21
CA ALA A 8 -3.97 -60.12 -0.17
C ALA A 8 -4.62 -60.38 1.20
N ALA A 9 -3.81 -60.89 2.13
CA ALA A 9 -4.21 -61.58 3.34
C ALA A 9 -4.54 -60.63 4.51
N VAL A 10 -5.51 -61.06 5.33
CA VAL A 10 -5.89 -60.48 6.62
C VAL A 10 -5.13 -61.20 7.73
N LEU A 11 -4.50 -60.46 8.64
CA LEU A 11 -4.12 -60.97 9.97
C LEU A 11 -4.41 -59.90 11.02
N ALA A 12 -5.41 -60.16 11.86
CA ALA A 12 -5.74 -59.40 13.05
C ALA A 12 -5.04 -60.06 14.26
N VAL A 13 -4.38 -59.25 15.09
CA VAL A 13 -3.83 -59.69 16.39
C VAL A 13 -4.54 -58.93 17.50
N ALA A 14 -5.26 -59.69 18.32
CA ALA A 14 -5.82 -59.27 19.59
C ALA A 14 -4.75 -59.31 20.68
N LEU A 15 -4.75 -58.31 21.58
CA LEU A 15 -3.97 -58.32 22.81
C LEU A 15 -4.92 -58.14 24.00
N ILE A 16 -5.07 -59.25 24.74
CA ILE A 16 -5.70 -59.34 26.06
C ILE A 16 -4.57 -59.39 27.08
N CYS A 17 -4.62 -58.55 28.11
CA CYS A 17 -4.05 -58.77 29.46
C CYS A 17 -4.63 -57.66 30.37
N SER A 18 -5.67 -57.95 31.15
CA SER A 18 -5.67 -58.57 32.49
C SER A 18 -5.68 -57.52 33.60
N SER A 19 -6.84 -57.40 34.23
CA SER A 19 -7.10 -56.65 35.44
C SER A 19 -6.62 -57.45 36.65
N ALA A 20 -5.92 -56.78 37.57
CA ALA A 20 -5.73 -57.24 38.94
C ALA A 20 -5.94 -56.05 39.89
N LEU A 21 -7.07 -56.09 40.59
CA LEU A 21 -7.38 -55.29 41.77
C LEU A 21 -6.94 -56.11 43.00
N ALA A 22 -6.11 -55.52 43.86
CA ALA A 22 -6.29 -55.45 45.32
C ALA A 22 -4.94 -55.25 46.03
N GLY A 23 -4.88 -54.21 46.86
CA GLY A 23 -3.77 -53.95 47.77
C GLY A 23 -3.95 -52.64 48.50
N ILE A 24 -4.91 -52.59 49.43
CA ILE A 24 -5.04 -51.48 50.38
C ILE A 24 -3.87 -51.60 51.37
N GLY A 25 -2.95 -50.64 51.30
CA GLY A 25 -1.92 -50.39 52.30
C GLY A 25 -1.83 -48.88 52.52
N THR A 26 -2.23 -48.44 53.72
CA THR A 26 -1.95 -47.08 54.20
C THR A 26 -0.44 -46.90 54.35
N VAL A 27 0.10 -45.73 54.00
CA VAL A 27 1.06 -44.92 54.81
C VAL A 27 1.73 -43.80 53.97
N GLN A 28 1.67 -42.59 54.56
CA GLN A 28 2.51 -41.39 54.43
C GLN A 28 2.59 -40.61 53.11
N HIS A 29 2.00 -39.41 53.14
CA HIS A 29 2.39 -38.26 52.34
C HIS A 29 3.86 -37.92 52.59
N THR A 30 4.68 -38.09 51.56
CA THR A 30 5.95 -37.36 51.42
C THR A 30 5.88 -36.64 50.08
N ASP A 31 5.81 -35.31 50.14
CA ASP A 31 5.91 -34.43 48.97
C ASP A 31 7.27 -34.62 48.31
N THR A 32 7.32 -35.44 47.26
CA THR A 32 8.43 -35.43 46.30
C THR A 32 8.04 -34.47 45.18
N ALA A 33 8.55 -33.25 45.25
CA ALA A 33 8.48 -32.29 44.16
C ALA A 33 9.02 -32.94 42.88
N MET A 34 8.19 -33.00 41.83
CA MET A 34 8.68 -33.24 40.48
C MET A 34 9.63 -32.09 40.10
N PRO A 35 10.73 -32.36 39.38
CA PRO A 35 11.51 -31.27 38.80
C PRO A 35 10.59 -30.44 37.90
N PRO A 36 10.68 -29.10 37.92
CA PRO A 36 9.86 -28.29 37.03
C PRO A 36 10.15 -28.74 35.60
N ALA A 37 9.08 -29.04 34.87
CA ALA A 37 9.15 -29.11 33.42
C ALA A 37 9.80 -27.81 32.96
N ALA A 38 10.83 -27.92 32.13
CA ALA A 38 11.42 -26.76 31.49
C ALA A 38 10.29 -26.03 30.77
N ASN A 39 9.86 -24.90 31.31
CA ASN A 39 9.17 -23.88 30.55
C ASN A 39 10.19 -23.43 29.50
N THR A 40 10.16 -24.06 28.33
CA THR A 40 10.51 -23.34 27.11
C THR A 40 9.41 -22.29 26.97
N GLU A 41 9.63 -21.12 27.59
CA GLU A 41 9.08 -19.90 27.04
C GLU A 41 9.56 -19.88 25.59
N ASN A 42 8.70 -20.26 24.65
CA ASN A 42 8.86 -19.87 23.27
C ASN A 42 8.73 -18.35 23.31
N SER A 43 9.84 -17.64 23.50
CA SER A 43 9.91 -16.25 23.11
C SER A 43 9.61 -16.24 21.62
N LEU A 44 8.41 -15.80 21.23
CA LEU A 44 8.13 -15.54 19.83
C LEU A 44 9.22 -14.58 19.35
N ASP A 45 9.90 -14.93 18.27
CA ASP A 45 10.75 -13.96 17.60
C ASP A 45 9.86 -12.76 17.28
N THR A 46 10.23 -11.56 17.73
CA THR A 46 9.42 -10.35 17.49
C THR A 46 10.19 -9.46 16.54
N TYR A 47 9.61 -9.16 15.39
CA TYR A 47 10.12 -8.17 14.44
C TYR A 47 9.05 -7.12 14.22
N ASP A 48 9.42 -5.85 14.15
CA ASP A 48 8.48 -4.77 13.84
C ASP A 48 8.27 -4.66 12.32
N LEU A 49 9.36 -4.63 11.55
CA LEU A 49 9.37 -4.42 10.10
C LEU A 49 9.86 -5.67 9.35
N LEU A 50 9.02 -6.17 8.44
CA LEU A 50 9.40 -7.17 7.44
C LEU A 50 9.68 -6.50 6.09
N ILE A 51 10.89 -6.65 5.57
CA ILE A 51 11.29 -6.23 4.23
C ILE A 51 11.31 -7.46 3.32
N ILE A 52 10.50 -7.46 2.26
CA ILE A 52 10.44 -8.54 1.27
C ILE A 52 11.07 -8.04 -0.05
N SER A 53 12.09 -8.74 -0.55
CA SER A 53 12.79 -8.31 -1.77
C SER A 53 13.37 -9.46 -2.61
N PRO A 54 13.72 -9.24 -3.88
CA PRO A 54 14.66 -10.10 -4.59
C PRO A 54 16.01 -10.22 -3.85
N ALA A 55 16.65 -11.38 -3.96
CA ALA A 55 17.95 -11.64 -3.33
C ALA A 55 19.06 -10.67 -3.78
N ALA A 56 18.96 -10.16 -5.01
CA ALA A 56 19.93 -9.26 -5.62
C ALA A 56 20.10 -7.91 -4.90
N TRP A 57 19.21 -7.55 -3.98
CA TRP A 57 19.21 -6.26 -3.27
C TRP A 57 19.38 -6.40 -1.75
N THR A 58 19.64 -7.61 -1.26
CA THR A 58 19.77 -7.90 0.18
C THR A 58 20.86 -7.04 0.82
N ASP A 59 22.01 -6.87 0.15
CA ASP A 59 23.14 -6.09 0.68
C ASP A 59 22.80 -4.60 0.82
N ASP A 60 22.09 -4.01 -0.15
CA ASP A 60 21.65 -2.62 -0.06
C ASP A 60 20.61 -2.42 1.06
N LEU A 61 19.73 -3.40 1.24
CA LEU A 61 18.68 -3.38 2.27
C LEU A 61 19.21 -3.68 3.67
N GLN A 62 20.36 -4.34 3.79
CA GLN A 62 21.02 -4.56 5.07
C GLN A 62 21.38 -3.23 5.75
N ARG A 63 21.81 -2.22 4.98
CA ARG A 63 22.05 -0.85 5.51
C ARG A 63 20.78 -0.23 6.08
N LEU A 64 19.65 -0.40 5.39
CA LEU A 64 18.37 0.11 5.86
C LEU A 64 17.92 -0.62 7.12
N LYS A 65 18.06 -1.95 7.16
CA LYS A 65 17.79 -2.76 8.36
C LYS A 65 18.59 -2.25 9.56
N GLU A 66 19.90 -2.05 9.41
CA GLU A 66 20.76 -1.57 10.50
C GLU A 66 20.33 -0.19 11.00
N HIS A 67 19.99 0.72 10.07
CA HIS A 67 19.43 2.03 10.43
C HIS A 67 18.12 1.90 11.21
N LYS A 68 17.20 1.03 10.78
CA LYS A 68 15.91 0.81 11.46
C LYS A 68 16.08 0.18 12.84
N ASP A 69 16.93 -0.85 12.96
CA ASP A 69 17.26 -1.47 14.25
C ASP A 69 17.84 -0.42 15.23
N ASN A 70 18.70 0.48 14.75
CA ASN A 70 19.28 1.55 15.55
C ASN A 70 18.25 2.59 16.04
N HIS A 71 17.09 2.68 15.37
CA HIS A 71 15.96 3.52 15.77
C HIS A 71 14.86 2.71 16.50
N GLY A 72 15.17 1.48 16.93
CA GLY A 72 14.27 0.65 17.72
C GLY A 72 13.17 -0.03 16.90
N ILE A 73 13.32 -0.12 15.57
CA ILE A 73 12.44 -0.86 14.67
C ILE A 73 13.13 -2.16 14.29
N THR A 74 12.84 -3.23 15.02
CA THR A 74 13.45 -4.56 14.83
C THR A 74 13.10 -5.10 13.46
N THR A 75 14.06 -5.15 12.55
CA THR A 75 13.78 -5.36 11.12
C THR A 75 14.21 -6.75 10.65
N ARG A 76 13.43 -7.40 9.78
CA ARG A 76 13.80 -8.65 9.11
C ARG A 76 13.82 -8.44 7.60
N VAL A 77 14.91 -8.78 6.93
CA VAL A 77 14.97 -8.85 5.46
C VAL A 77 14.76 -10.31 5.02
N VAL A 78 13.79 -10.54 4.15
CA VAL A 78 13.44 -11.85 3.61
C VAL A 78 13.45 -11.79 2.09
N THR A 79 14.08 -12.78 1.47
CA THR A 79 14.11 -12.87 0.01
C THR A 79 12.90 -13.61 -0.54
N LEU A 80 12.46 -13.26 -1.74
CA LEU A 80 11.38 -13.97 -2.43
C LEU A 80 11.67 -15.46 -2.60
N ASP A 81 12.91 -15.83 -2.94
CA ASP A 81 13.31 -17.24 -3.04
C ASP A 81 13.15 -17.97 -1.70
N ALA A 82 13.45 -17.32 -0.57
CA ALA A 82 13.27 -17.90 0.76
C ALA A 82 11.80 -18.13 1.10
N ILE A 83 10.90 -17.25 0.64
CA ILE A 83 9.45 -17.42 0.76
C ILE A 83 9.00 -18.63 -0.05
N TYR A 84 9.31 -18.65 -1.35
CA TYR A 84 8.80 -19.68 -2.27
C TYR A 84 9.38 -21.07 -2.00
N THR A 85 10.58 -21.15 -1.41
CA THR A 85 11.23 -22.44 -1.05
C THR A 85 10.92 -22.91 0.36
N GLY A 86 10.22 -22.10 1.17
CA GLY A 86 9.81 -22.50 2.52
C GLY A 86 10.93 -22.46 3.55
N ALA A 87 11.84 -21.48 3.46
CA ALA A 87 12.99 -21.38 4.36
C ALA A 87 12.60 -21.02 5.81
N TYR A 88 11.39 -20.48 6.01
CA TYR A 88 10.89 -20.01 7.31
C TYR A 88 9.55 -20.62 7.71
N PHE A 89 8.63 -20.69 6.76
CA PHE A 89 7.28 -21.27 6.92
C PHE A 89 7.02 -22.23 5.76
N GLU A 90 6.11 -23.19 5.97
CA GLU A 90 5.69 -24.08 4.89
C GLU A 90 4.98 -23.27 3.79
N PRO A 91 5.43 -23.34 2.51
CA PRO A 91 4.84 -22.54 1.45
C PRO A 91 3.35 -22.89 1.24
N ALA A 92 2.50 -21.88 1.27
CA ALA A 92 1.08 -21.96 0.94
C ALA A 92 0.72 -20.91 -0.12
N GLY A 93 -0.35 -21.15 -0.89
CA GLY A 93 -0.79 -20.24 -1.96
C GLY A 93 -0.67 -20.85 -3.37
N ARG A 94 -1.54 -20.39 -4.27
CA ARG A 94 -1.73 -20.89 -5.64
C ARG A 94 -0.74 -20.29 -6.64
N ASP A 95 -0.29 -19.07 -6.37
CA ASP A 95 0.69 -18.34 -7.17
C ASP A 95 1.65 -17.54 -6.28
N ASN A 96 2.67 -16.94 -6.89
CA ASN A 96 3.70 -16.18 -6.17
C ASN A 96 3.15 -15.03 -5.31
N ALA A 97 2.11 -14.33 -5.76
CA ALA A 97 1.53 -13.23 -4.99
C ALA A 97 0.75 -13.76 -3.77
N GLU A 98 0.00 -14.85 -3.93
CA GLU A 98 -0.67 -15.48 -2.79
C GLU A 98 0.32 -16.11 -1.81
N GLN A 99 1.45 -16.66 -2.30
CA GLN A 99 2.54 -17.14 -1.46
C GLN A 99 3.16 -16.04 -0.60
N ILE A 100 3.36 -14.85 -1.15
CA ILE A 100 3.80 -13.68 -0.37
C ILE A 100 2.75 -13.32 0.69
N LYS A 101 1.46 -13.32 0.34
CA LYS A 101 0.39 -12.99 1.29
C LYS A 101 0.30 -13.98 2.45
N TYR A 102 0.38 -15.29 2.19
CA TYR A 102 0.47 -16.30 3.25
C TYR A 102 1.72 -16.15 4.10
N PHE A 103 2.86 -15.81 3.49
CA PHE A 103 4.07 -15.53 4.27
C PHE A 103 3.90 -14.34 5.21
N ILE A 104 3.28 -13.25 4.75
CA ILE A 104 2.96 -12.08 5.58
C ILE A 104 2.02 -12.49 6.72
N LYS A 105 0.99 -13.30 6.44
CA LYS A 105 0.11 -13.86 7.47
C LYS A 105 0.89 -14.66 8.53
N ASP A 106 1.75 -15.58 8.11
CA ASP A 106 2.51 -16.42 9.05
C ASP A 106 3.52 -15.59 9.87
N ALA A 107 4.13 -14.58 9.25
CA ALA A 107 4.96 -13.61 9.95
C ALA A 107 4.15 -12.74 10.91
N LEU A 108 2.93 -12.34 10.57
CA LEU A 108 2.05 -11.61 11.48
C LEU A 108 1.74 -12.48 12.72
N ASP A 109 1.36 -13.75 12.50
CA ASP A 109 0.97 -14.66 13.58
C ASP A 109 2.14 -15.13 14.45
N SER A 110 3.30 -15.39 13.83
CA SER A 110 4.44 -16.06 14.48
C SER A 110 5.56 -15.10 14.83
N TRP A 111 5.71 -14.02 14.07
CA TRP A 111 6.77 -13.02 14.24
C TRP A 111 6.26 -11.67 14.78
N ASN A 112 4.95 -11.53 14.94
CA ASN A 112 4.28 -10.32 15.45
C ASN A 112 4.70 -9.04 14.70
N ILE A 113 4.85 -9.16 13.37
CA ILE A 113 5.17 -8.01 12.52
C ILE A 113 4.06 -6.99 12.52
N THR A 114 4.43 -5.72 12.33
CA THR A 114 3.48 -4.60 12.23
C THR A 114 3.61 -3.88 10.89
N TYR A 115 4.83 -3.80 10.34
CA TYR A 115 5.12 -3.14 9.07
C TYR A 115 5.61 -4.16 8.03
N VAL A 116 5.19 -3.97 6.77
CA VAL A 116 5.67 -4.74 5.63
C VAL A 116 6.11 -3.80 4.52
N MET A 117 7.40 -3.81 4.19
CA MET A 117 7.93 -3.07 3.05
C MET A 117 8.24 -4.02 1.89
N LEU A 118 7.53 -3.83 0.77
CA LEU A 118 7.75 -4.54 -0.48
C LEU A 118 8.81 -3.81 -1.30
N VAL A 119 9.94 -4.46 -1.62
CA VAL A 119 10.99 -3.86 -2.44
C VAL A 119 11.07 -4.60 -3.78
N GLY A 120 10.56 -3.95 -4.81
CA GLY A 120 10.57 -4.43 -6.19
C GLY A 120 9.34 -3.97 -6.97
N GLY A 121 9.52 -3.78 -8.27
CA GLY A 121 8.44 -3.52 -9.23
C GLY A 121 8.55 -4.43 -10.45
N ARG A 122 8.17 -3.91 -11.62
CA ARG A 122 8.41 -4.60 -12.90
C ARG A 122 9.90 -4.75 -13.16
N ARG A 123 10.33 -5.92 -13.60
CA ARG A 123 11.70 -6.20 -14.07
C ARG A 123 11.82 -5.77 -15.52
N PRO A 124 12.77 -4.87 -15.85
CA PRO A 124 13.01 -4.46 -17.23
C PRO A 124 13.31 -5.68 -18.11
N ALA A 125 12.51 -5.86 -19.15
CA ALA A 125 12.71 -6.90 -20.16
C ALA A 125 12.14 -6.40 -21.50
N LEU A 126 12.62 -6.99 -22.62
CA LEU A 126 12.11 -6.65 -23.95
C LEU A 126 10.76 -7.33 -24.28
N GLN A 127 10.39 -8.34 -23.48
CA GLN A 127 9.16 -9.10 -23.63
C GLN A 127 8.62 -9.47 -22.24
N ASP A 128 7.29 -9.42 -22.10
CA ASP A 128 6.48 -9.79 -20.93
C ASP A 128 6.72 -8.99 -19.63
N GLU A 129 7.86 -8.28 -19.52
CA GLU A 129 8.28 -7.46 -18.37
C GLU A 129 7.85 -8.06 -17.02
N PRO A 130 8.43 -9.22 -16.66
CA PRO A 130 8.00 -9.97 -15.49
C PRO A 130 8.21 -9.15 -14.21
N TRP A 131 7.60 -9.54 -13.11
CA TRP A 131 7.80 -8.85 -11.84
C TRP A 131 9.11 -9.27 -11.17
N TRP A 132 9.79 -8.30 -10.54
CA TRP A 132 10.71 -8.61 -9.46
C TRP A 132 9.92 -9.09 -8.24
N LEU A 133 8.90 -8.33 -7.85
CA LEU A 133 7.95 -8.65 -6.77
C LEU A 133 6.54 -8.39 -7.29
N PRO A 134 5.68 -9.43 -7.43
CA PRO A 134 4.39 -9.30 -8.09
C PRO A 134 3.45 -8.33 -7.37
N ALA A 135 2.49 -7.79 -8.12
CA ALA A 135 1.31 -7.15 -7.57
C ALA A 135 0.11 -8.10 -7.74
N ARG A 136 -0.92 -7.91 -6.93
CA ARG A 136 -2.24 -8.47 -7.21
C ARG A 136 -3.04 -7.48 -8.03
N TYR A 137 -3.87 -7.97 -8.94
CA TYR A 137 -4.82 -7.15 -9.69
C TYR A 137 -6.21 -7.37 -9.10
N SER A 138 -6.93 -6.28 -8.84
CA SER A 138 -8.35 -6.30 -8.48
C SER A 138 -9.21 -6.13 -9.74
N HIS A 139 -10.42 -6.71 -9.72
CA HIS A 139 -11.31 -6.86 -10.87
C HIS A 139 -12.70 -6.23 -10.60
N ILE A 140 -12.71 -5.00 -10.10
CA ILE A 140 -13.93 -4.18 -10.04
C ILE A 140 -14.09 -3.48 -11.39
N GLU A 141 -15.08 -3.89 -12.17
CA GLU A 141 -15.38 -3.24 -13.44
C GLU A 141 -15.95 -1.84 -13.19
N ASP A 142 -15.63 -0.89 -14.07
CA ASP A 142 -16.24 0.45 -14.11
C ASP A 142 -17.15 0.70 -15.34
N ASN A 143 -17.92 1.80 -15.26
CA ASN A 143 -18.81 2.24 -16.35
C ASN A 143 -18.51 3.69 -16.76
N VAL A 144 -17.23 4.03 -16.87
CA VAL A 144 -16.79 5.32 -17.42
C VAL A 144 -16.50 5.22 -18.92
N ALA A 145 -16.24 6.35 -19.58
CA ALA A 145 -16.01 6.43 -21.02
C ALA A 145 -14.86 5.51 -21.52
N THR A 146 -13.90 5.21 -20.64
CA THR A 146 -12.80 4.28 -20.88
C THR A 146 -12.85 3.18 -19.83
N ARG A 147 -13.34 2.01 -20.22
CA ARG A 147 -13.46 0.84 -19.33
C ARG A 147 -12.11 0.43 -18.76
N GLU A 148 -11.99 0.37 -17.43
CA GLU A 148 -10.90 -0.32 -16.73
C GLU A 148 -11.39 -1.66 -16.19
N ASP A 149 -10.79 -2.75 -16.70
CA ASP A 149 -11.12 -4.10 -16.25
C ASP A 149 -10.38 -4.50 -14.98
N THR A 150 -9.15 -4.00 -14.81
CA THR A 150 -8.26 -4.41 -13.72
C THR A 150 -7.28 -3.32 -13.34
N TYR A 151 -6.89 -3.27 -12.07
CA TYR A 151 -5.85 -2.37 -11.57
C TYR A 151 -5.03 -3.05 -10.47
N PRO A 152 -3.72 -2.73 -10.34
CA PRO A 152 -2.90 -3.28 -9.25
C PRO A 152 -3.39 -2.82 -7.88
N SER A 153 -3.48 -3.73 -6.92
CA SER A 153 -3.77 -3.41 -5.53
C SER A 153 -2.71 -4.05 -4.63
N ASP A 154 -1.98 -3.20 -3.92
CA ASP A 154 -1.09 -3.66 -2.86
C ASP A 154 -1.84 -3.83 -1.53
N LEU A 155 -3.03 -3.25 -1.36
CA LEU A 155 -3.91 -3.52 -0.20
C LEU A 155 -4.17 -5.01 -0.03
N TYR A 156 -4.15 -5.79 -1.12
CA TYR A 156 -4.17 -7.25 -1.10
C TYR A 156 -3.16 -7.87 -0.13
N TYR A 157 -1.95 -7.31 -0.02
CA TYR A 157 -0.91 -7.84 0.88
C TYR A 157 -1.09 -7.39 2.34
N ALA A 158 -1.95 -6.40 2.59
CA ALA A 158 -2.19 -5.85 3.92
C ALA A 158 -3.50 -6.33 4.55
N ASP A 159 -4.55 -6.57 3.75
CA ASP A 159 -5.81 -7.21 4.17
C ASP A 159 -5.59 -8.72 4.27
N ILE A 160 -5.20 -9.20 5.45
CA ILE A 160 -4.85 -10.60 5.74
C ILE A 160 -6.05 -11.38 6.25
N TYR A 161 -6.87 -10.76 7.10
CA TYR A 161 -7.99 -11.37 7.78
C TYR A 161 -9.28 -10.64 7.44
N THR A 162 -10.31 -11.43 7.13
CA THR A 162 -11.69 -10.93 7.16
C THR A 162 -12.13 -10.65 8.60
N ALA A 163 -13.22 -9.89 8.76
CA ALA A 163 -13.80 -9.52 10.05
C ALA A 163 -14.14 -10.69 11.00
N ASN A 164 -14.24 -11.94 10.50
CA ASN A 164 -14.46 -13.13 11.33
C ASN A 164 -13.17 -13.86 11.73
N GLY A 165 -11.99 -13.32 11.38
CA GLY A 165 -10.68 -13.90 11.63
C GLY A 165 -10.23 -14.97 10.63
N THR A 166 -10.95 -15.19 9.53
CA THR A 166 -10.52 -16.10 8.45
C THR A 166 -9.64 -15.38 7.43
N PHE A 167 -8.78 -16.13 6.72
CA PHE A 167 -7.88 -15.56 5.72
C PHE A 167 -8.66 -14.90 4.57
N SER A 168 -8.35 -13.64 4.28
CA SER A 168 -8.92 -12.85 3.20
C SER A 168 -8.24 -13.23 1.87
N SER A 169 -8.78 -14.20 1.12
CA SER A 169 -8.16 -14.64 -0.14
C SER A 169 -8.25 -13.63 -1.28
N TRP A 170 -9.22 -12.70 -1.21
CA TRP A 170 -9.71 -11.88 -2.31
C TRP A 170 -10.24 -12.68 -3.51
N ASP A 171 -10.46 -13.98 -3.35
CA ASP A 171 -10.95 -14.89 -4.38
C ASP A 171 -11.80 -15.95 -3.65
N THR A 172 -13.07 -15.61 -3.45
CA THR A 172 -14.04 -16.29 -2.59
C THR A 172 -14.57 -17.54 -3.28
N ASP A 173 -14.80 -17.47 -4.59
CA ASP A 173 -15.32 -18.57 -5.40
C ASP A 173 -14.22 -19.48 -5.98
N ARG A 174 -12.95 -19.06 -5.87
CA ARG A 174 -11.72 -19.81 -6.19
C ARG A 174 -11.50 -20.00 -7.68
N ASP A 175 -11.91 -19.03 -8.49
CA ASP A 175 -11.76 -19.11 -9.94
C ASP A 175 -10.41 -18.53 -10.45
N GLY A 176 -9.64 -17.88 -9.57
CA GLY A 176 -8.33 -17.29 -9.87
C GLY A 176 -8.39 -15.86 -10.39
N VAL A 177 -9.57 -15.24 -10.38
CA VAL A 177 -9.77 -13.81 -10.54
C VAL A 177 -10.00 -13.22 -9.15
N TYR A 178 -9.46 -12.03 -8.88
CA TYR A 178 -9.38 -11.51 -7.52
C TYR A 178 -10.10 -10.17 -7.40
N GLY A 179 -10.89 -9.99 -6.34
CA GLY A 179 -11.66 -8.78 -6.11
C GLY A 179 -12.74 -8.56 -7.16
N GLU A 180 -13.36 -9.64 -7.65
CA GLU A 180 -14.34 -9.58 -8.73
C GLU A 180 -15.64 -8.88 -8.34
N TRP A 181 -15.95 -7.83 -9.10
CA TRP A 181 -17.24 -7.16 -9.09
C TRP A 181 -17.64 -6.79 -10.51
N ARG A 182 -18.36 -7.70 -11.17
CA ARG A 182 -18.69 -7.58 -12.59
C ARG A 182 -19.87 -6.64 -12.85
N LYS A 183 -19.88 -6.03 -14.03
CA LYS A 183 -20.92 -5.14 -14.54
C LYS A 183 -22.33 -5.64 -14.24
N ASN A 184 -23.12 -4.80 -13.58
CA ASN A 184 -24.53 -5.04 -13.24
C ASN A 184 -24.77 -6.30 -12.39
N GLN A 185 -23.75 -6.80 -11.69
CA GLN A 185 -23.84 -7.95 -10.79
C GLN A 185 -23.40 -7.56 -9.37
N PRO A 186 -23.89 -8.26 -8.32
CA PRO A 186 -23.29 -8.17 -7.00
C PRO A 186 -21.84 -8.65 -7.01
N ALA A 187 -21.09 -8.35 -5.96
CA ALA A 187 -19.71 -8.81 -5.84
C ALA A 187 -19.66 -10.35 -5.80
N GLU A 188 -18.71 -10.92 -6.54
CA GLU A 188 -18.40 -12.36 -6.51
C GLU A 188 -17.38 -12.63 -5.38
N ASP A 189 -16.46 -11.68 -5.16
CA ASP A 189 -15.47 -11.72 -4.08
C ASP A 189 -15.78 -10.75 -2.95
N ILE A 190 -15.73 -11.26 -1.72
CA ILE A 190 -15.98 -10.48 -0.51
C ILE A 190 -14.71 -10.45 0.35
N ARG A 191 -14.32 -9.25 0.76
CA ARG A 191 -13.30 -9.00 1.79
C ARG A 191 -13.73 -7.82 2.66
N ASP A 192 -13.01 -7.54 3.74
CA ASP A 192 -13.32 -6.36 4.56
C ASP A 192 -12.47 -5.14 4.23
N LEU A 193 -11.33 -5.32 3.55
CA LEU A 193 -10.40 -4.28 3.09
C LEU A 193 -9.64 -3.56 4.21
N TYR A 194 -9.79 -3.97 5.47
CA TYR A 194 -9.06 -3.34 6.58
C TYR A 194 -7.62 -3.86 6.58
N PRO A 195 -6.60 -2.97 6.55
CA PRO A 195 -5.22 -3.42 6.64
C PRO A 195 -4.91 -4.02 8.03
N ASP A 196 -4.42 -5.25 8.08
CA ASP A 196 -3.89 -5.90 9.29
C ASP A 196 -2.42 -5.57 9.55
N VAL A 197 -1.71 -5.12 8.53
CA VAL A 197 -0.32 -4.63 8.60
C VAL A 197 -0.17 -3.30 7.86
N TYR A 198 0.80 -2.50 8.30
CA TYR A 198 1.15 -1.26 7.61
C TYR A 198 2.06 -1.54 6.42
N LEU A 199 1.56 -1.30 5.21
CA LEU A 199 2.24 -1.69 3.98
C LEU A 199 2.75 -0.48 3.21
N GLY A 200 3.94 -0.62 2.61
CA GLY A 200 4.45 0.31 1.61
C GLY A 200 5.33 -0.40 0.58
N ARG A 201 5.43 0.18 -0.62
CA ARG A 201 6.24 -0.37 -1.72
C ARG A 201 7.33 0.60 -2.18
N LEU A 202 8.56 0.11 -2.23
CA LEU A 202 9.61 0.68 -3.08
C LEU A 202 9.60 -0.06 -4.42
N ALA A 203 8.97 0.52 -5.44
CA ALA A 203 8.73 -0.13 -6.75
C ALA A 203 10.00 -0.34 -7.60
N CYS A 204 11.19 -0.34 -7.00
CA CYS A 204 12.48 -0.33 -7.66
C CYS A 204 12.66 -1.41 -8.75
N ARG A 205 13.30 -1.05 -9.86
CA ARG A 205 13.63 -1.97 -10.97
C ARG A 205 15.06 -2.46 -10.97
N ASN A 206 15.94 -1.77 -10.25
CA ASN A 206 17.37 -1.99 -10.27
C ASN A 206 18.02 -1.50 -8.98
N THR A 207 19.26 -1.94 -8.78
CA THR A 207 20.09 -1.61 -7.61
C THR A 207 20.25 -0.12 -7.37
N ARG A 208 20.33 0.72 -8.42
CA ARG A 208 20.52 2.18 -8.25
C ARG A 208 19.31 2.84 -7.62
N GLU A 209 18.10 2.42 -8.01
CA GLU A 209 16.86 2.91 -7.41
C GLU A 209 16.74 2.46 -5.95
N VAL A 210 17.10 1.20 -5.63
CA VAL A 210 17.13 0.73 -4.24
C VAL A 210 18.09 1.57 -3.40
N GLN A 211 19.32 1.76 -3.88
CA GLN A 211 20.32 2.59 -3.20
C GLN A 211 19.84 4.03 -3.00
N ALA A 212 19.20 4.63 -4.00
CA ALA A 212 18.65 5.97 -3.92
C ALA A 212 17.54 6.08 -2.87
N CYS A 213 16.59 5.14 -2.86
CA CYS A 213 15.50 5.12 -1.88
C CYS A 213 16.04 4.88 -0.45
N VAL A 214 16.93 3.90 -0.27
CA VAL A 214 17.56 3.59 1.03
C VAL A 214 18.31 4.80 1.59
N GLU A 215 19.15 5.44 0.76
CA GLU A 215 19.93 6.61 1.18
C GLU A 215 19.01 7.77 1.59
N LYS A 216 17.93 8.01 0.84
CA LYS A 216 16.94 9.03 1.16
C LYS A 216 16.23 8.76 2.48
N ILE A 217 15.79 7.52 2.73
CA ILE A 217 15.13 7.13 3.99
C ILE A 217 16.07 7.38 5.17
N ILE A 218 17.30 6.85 5.09
CA ILE A 218 18.31 7.01 6.14
C ILE A 218 18.62 8.50 6.38
N THR A 219 18.80 9.28 5.32
CA THR A 219 19.10 10.72 5.43
C THR A 219 17.93 11.49 6.02
N TYR A 220 16.72 11.24 5.54
CA TYR A 220 15.51 11.89 6.04
C TYR A 220 15.35 11.64 7.53
N GLU A 221 15.38 10.38 7.95
CA GLU A 221 15.15 10.00 9.34
C GLU A 221 16.22 10.51 10.32
N ASN A 222 17.47 10.66 9.88
CA ASN A 222 18.57 11.10 10.75
C ASN A 222 18.77 12.62 10.82
N THR A 223 18.32 13.39 9.82
CA THR A 223 18.85 14.75 9.62
C THR A 223 17.80 15.84 9.55
N VAL A 224 16.53 15.52 9.31
CA VAL A 224 15.52 16.54 9.01
C VAL A 224 14.75 17.02 10.23
N HIS A 225 14.86 16.35 11.38
CA HIS A 225 14.13 16.72 12.58
C HIS A 225 14.35 18.19 12.97
N GLY A 226 13.24 18.91 13.17
CA GLY A 226 13.25 20.34 13.49
C GLY A 226 13.67 21.26 12.34
N ALA A 227 13.83 20.76 11.12
CA ALA A 227 14.17 21.61 9.98
C ALA A 227 13.00 22.56 9.62
N PRO A 228 13.22 23.87 9.42
CA PRO A 228 12.14 24.85 9.26
C PRO A 228 11.19 24.59 8.08
N TRP A 229 11.65 23.91 7.03
CA TRP A 229 10.80 23.56 5.89
C TRP A 229 9.72 22.53 6.23
N LEU A 230 9.85 21.84 7.37
CA LEU A 230 8.84 20.91 7.88
C LEU A 230 7.58 21.62 8.41
N ASP A 231 7.62 22.94 8.62
CA ASP A 231 6.45 23.70 9.03
C ASP A 231 5.52 24.05 7.86
N THR A 232 5.96 23.79 6.62
CA THR A 232 5.23 24.17 5.41
C THR A 232 4.40 23.02 4.85
N PHE A 233 3.14 23.27 4.51
CA PHE A 233 2.28 22.39 3.72
C PHE A 233 1.98 23.04 2.37
N ALA A 234 2.39 22.40 1.28
CA ALA A 234 2.08 22.88 -0.06
C ALA A 234 0.82 22.21 -0.62
N THR A 235 -0.02 22.97 -1.32
CA THR A 235 -1.17 22.41 -2.05
C THR A 235 -1.15 22.88 -3.50
N VAL A 236 -1.40 21.98 -4.44
CA VAL A 236 -1.45 22.25 -5.88
C VAL A 236 -2.82 21.84 -6.38
N ALA A 237 -3.65 22.80 -6.77
CA ALA A 237 -5.07 22.55 -7.00
C ALA A 237 -5.69 23.50 -8.03
N GLY A 238 -6.84 23.11 -8.58
CA GLY A 238 -7.62 23.91 -9.51
C GLY A 238 -9.05 23.38 -9.67
N ASP A 239 -9.62 23.61 -10.85
CA ASP A 239 -10.95 23.18 -11.25
C ASP A 239 -10.85 21.87 -12.07
N THR A 240 -11.10 20.73 -11.42
CA THR A 240 -11.00 19.38 -12.01
C THR A 240 -12.32 19.02 -12.69
N TYR A 241 -13.45 19.36 -12.05
CA TYR A 241 -14.81 19.14 -12.55
C TYR A 241 -15.44 20.47 -12.94
N THR A 242 -14.99 21.01 -14.08
CA THR A 242 -15.32 22.36 -14.61
C THR A 242 -16.79 22.66 -14.88
N THR A 243 -17.69 21.68 -14.66
CA THR A 243 -19.14 21.88 -14.74
C THR A 243 -19.75 22.38 -13.43
N ASN A 244 -19.00 22.32 -12.33
CA ASN A 244 -19.40 22.81 -11.02
C ASN A 244 -19.30 24.34 -10.94
N ASP A 245 -20.01 24.95 -9.99
CA ASP A 245 -19.92 26.39 -9.71
C ASP A 245 -18.84 26.73 -8.65
N TYR A 246 -17.99 25.76 -8.32
CA TYR A 246 -16.89 25.85 -7.36
C TYR A 246 -15.70 25.01 -7.84
N ASN A 247 -14.48 25.36 -7.40
CA ASN A 247 -13.27 24.60 -7.70
C ASN A 247 -13.10 23.49 -6.66
N GLU A 248 -13.53 22.28 -6.96
CA GLU A 248 -13.52 21.16 -5.99
C GLU A 248 -12.10 20.77 -5.53
N GLY A 249 -11.10 20.83 -6.41
CA GLY A 249 -9.71 20.57 -6.04
C GLY A 249 -9.18 21.58 -5.02
N GLU A 250 -9.49 22.87 -5.18
CA GLU A 250 -9.10 23.91 -4.22
C GLU A 250 -9.87 23.78 -2.90
N LEU A 251 -11.13 23.32 -2.94
CA LEU A 251 -11.92 23.01 -1.75
C LEU A 251 -11.31 21.84 -0.96
N ALA A 252 -10.95 20.74 -1.63
CA ALA A 252 -10.30 19.59 -1.02
C ALA A 252 -8.93 19.99 -0.42
N ALA A 253 -8.16 20.81 -1.15
CA ALA A 253 -6.90 21.36 -0.65
C ALA A 253 -7.08 22.21 0.62
N GLN A 254 -8.11 23.05 0.66
CA GLN A 254 -8.42 23.84 1.85
C GLN A 254 -8.82 22.95 3.04
N GLN A 255 -9.64 21.93 2.80
CA GLN A 255 -10.02 20.97 3.84
C GLN A 255 -8.80 20.21 4.40
N ALA A 256 -7.84 19.83 3.56
CA ALA A 256 -6.57 19.24 4.00
C ALA A 256 -5.75 20.21 4.86
N ILE A 257 -5.69 21.51 4.49
CA ILE A 257 -5.00 22.54 5.28
C ILE A 257 -5.63 22.66 6.67
N ASP A 258 -6.96 22.66 6.74
CA ASP A 258 -7.70 22.78 8.00
C ASP A 258 -7.45 21.60 8.96
N ARG A 259 -7.06 20.42 8.42
CA ARG A 259 -6.67 19.25 9.22
C ARG A 259 -5.27 19.31 9.79
N LEU A 260 -4.43 20.25 9.37
CA LEU A 260 -3.05 20.42 9.83
C LEU A 260 -2.85 21.75 10.57
N PRO A 261 -3.53 21.97 11.71
CA PRO A 261 -3.45 23.24 12.43
C PRO A 261 -2.01 23.52 12.87
N GLY A 262 -1.51 24.72 12.57
CA GLY A 262 -0.17 25.15 12.91
C GLY A 262 0.86 24.99 11.79
N MET A 263 0.52 24.34 10.68
CA MET A 263 1.35 24.38 9.47
C MET A 263 1.13 25.67 8.68
N THR A 264 2.17 26.12 7.99
CA THR A 264 2.14 27.28 7.08
C THR A 264 1.75 26.82 5.67
N PRO A 265 0.60 27.26 5.13
CA PRO A 265 0.19 26.87 3.78
C PRO A 265 1.03 27.58 2.70
N ALA A 266 1.40 26.83 1.67
CA ALA A 266 2.06 27.30 0.45
C ALA A 266 1.21 26.89 -0.77
N ASN A 267 0.15 27.65 -1.01
CA ASN A 267 -0.87 27.31 -2.00
C ASN A 267 -0.41 27.68 -3.42
N LEU A 268 -0.61 26.74 -4.33
CA LEU A 268 -0.47 26.89 -5.78
C LEU A 268 -1.84 26.55 -6.40
N TRP A 269 -2.67 27.57 -6.51
CA TRP A 269 -4.06 27.47 -6.98
C TRP A 269 -4.22 28.17 -8.32
N THR A 270 -5.14 27.65 -9.13
CA THR A 270 -5.42 28.25 -10.45
C THR A 270 -6.27 29.50 -10.33
N SER A 271 -7.15 29.58 -9.32
CA SER A 271 -8.11 30.67 -9.14
C SER A 271 -7.46 32.02 -8.79
N ASP A 272 -6.34 31.99 -8.08
CA ASP A 272 -5.57 33.19 -7.73
C ASP A 272 -4.35 33.42 -8.65
N GLY A 273 -4.14 32.51 -9.62
CA GLY A 273 -3.04 32.56 -10.57
C GLY A 273 -1.67 32.27 -9.98
N SER A 274 -1.59 31.68 -8.78
CA SER A 274 -0.32 31.22 -8.18
C SER A 274 0.22 29.95 -8.85
N LEU A 275 -0.65 29.11 -9.40
CA LEU A 275 -0.28 27.98 -10.25
C LEU A 275 -0.36 28.35 -11.74
N LYS A 276 0.80 28.43 -12.41
CA LYS A 276 0.91 28.65 -13.86
C LYS A 276 1.53 27.46 -14.58
N GLY A 277 2.21 26.59 -13.82
CA GLY A 277 2.61 25.26 -14.26
C GLY A 277 3.76 24.68 -13.45
N TRP A 278 4.42 23.67 -14.01
CA TRP A 278 5.46 22.86 -13.34
C TRP A 278 6.57 23.64 -12.64
N ARG A 279 6.93 24.83 -13.13
CA ARG A 279 8.01 25.65 -12.55
C ARG A 279 7.64 26.20 -11.17
N ASP A 280 6.37 26.50 -10.95
CA ASP A 280 5.88 26.98 -9.65
C ASP A 280 5.95 25.82 -8.64
N VAL A 281 5.51 24.63 -9.05
CA VAL A 281 5.63 23.40 -8.25
C VAL A 281 7.10 23.09 -7.92
N ALA A 282 7.99 23.13 -8.91
CA ALA A 282 9.41 22.89 -8.72
C ALA A 282 10.07 23.94 -7.81
N ALA A 283 9.63 25.20 -7.86
CA ALA A 283 10.10 26.27 -6.98
C ALA A 283 9.65 26.02 -5.53
N THR A 284 8.40 25.63 -5.31
CA THR A 284 7.87 25.27 -3.98
C THR A 284 8.60 24.07 -3.40
N LEU A 285 8.77 22.98 -4.17
CA LEU A 285 9.56 21.83 -3.75
C LEU A 285 11.00 22.24 -3.41
N LYS A 286 11.63 23.11 -4.21
CA LYS A 286 12.98 23.59 -3.94
C LYS A 286 13.09 24.35 -2.61
N GLN A 287 12.07 25.11 -2.22
CA GLN A 287 12.01 25.76 -0.89
C GLN A 287 11.83 24.71 0.22
N GLY A 288 11.08 23.65 -0.05
CA GLY A 288 10.81 22.53 0.84
C GLY A 288 9.48 22.67 1.58
N CYS A 289 8.80 21.55 1.73
CA CYS A 289 7.57 21.40 2.51
C CYS A 289 7.53 20.01 3.12
N LYS A 290 6.90 19.85 4.30
CA LYS A 290 6.69 18.52 4.92
C LYS A 290 5.74 17.68 4.08
N PHE A 291 4.65 18.31 3.67
CA PHE A 291 3.61 17.70 2.87
C PHE A 291 3.42 18.47 1.56
N ILE A 292 3.03 17.76 0.52
CA ILE A 292 2.47 18.34 -0.69
C ILE A 292 1.24 17.57 -1.12
N PHE A 293 0.14 18.27 -1.38
CA PHE A 293 -1.10 17.68 -1.87
C PHE A 293 -1.41 18.18 -3.29
N PHE A 294 -1.64 17.26 -4.22
CA PHE A 294 -2.06 17.57 -5.58
C PHE A 294 -3.54 17.16 -5.74
N ALA A 295 -4.43 18.12 -5.95
CA ALA A 295 -5.87 17.89 -6.14
C ALA A 295 -6.28 18.25 -7.57
N GLY A 296 -6.41 17.24 -8.44
CA GLY A 296 -6.58 17.44 -9.88
C GLY A 296 -6.63 16.14 -10.68
N HIS A 297 -6.44 16.26 -12.00
CA HIS A 297 -6.37 15.12 -12.93
C HIS A 297 -5.01 14.44 -12.89
N GLY A 298 -5.03 13.11 -13.04
CA GLY A 298 -3.86 12.26 -13.04
C GLY A 298 -3.75 11.40 -14.30
N SER A 299 -2.52 10.97 -14.57
CA SER A 299 -2.19 9.85 -15.44
C SER A 299 -0.85 9.27 -14.96
N PRO A 300 -0.39 8.13 -15.49
CA PRO A 300 0.95 7.63 -15.17
C PRO A 300 2.07 8.59 -15.54
N THR A 301 1.83 9.64 -16.33
CA THR A 301 2.88 10.48 -16.91
C THR A 301 2.82 11.94 -16.46
N THR A 302 1.64 12.39 -16.04
CA THR A 302 1.28 13.81 -15.96
C THR A 302 0.24 14.03 -14.87
N TRP A 303 0.41 15.11 -14.11
CA TRP A 303 -0.65 15.71 -13.32
C TRP A 303 -1.03 17.08 -13.90
N GLY A 304 -2.32 17.43 -13.88
CA GLY A 304 -2.82 18.72 -14.36
C GLY A 304 -4.21 19.06 -13.82
N THR A 305 -4.64 20.29 -14.06
CA THR A 305 -5.97 20.80 -13.67
C THR A 305 -6.36 21.96 -14.59
N HIS A 306 -7.55 22.54 -14.42
CA HIS A 306 -8.04 23.67 -15.21
C HIS A 306 -8.14 24.96 -14.38
N PRO A 307 -8.06 26.13 -15.03
CA PRO A 307 -8.52 27.38 -14.43
C PRO A 307 -10.04 27.34 -14.17
N PRO A 308 -10.55 28.18 -13.25
CA PRO A 308 -11.97 28.21 -12.93
C PRO A 308 -12.83 28.50 -14.17
N ASN A 309 -13.84 27.66 -14.42
CA ASN A 309 -14.78 27.78 -15.54
C ASN A 309 -14.13 27.76 -16.94
N ASP A 310 -12.94 27.16 -17.09
CA ASP A 310 -12.23 27.05 -18.38
C ASP A 310 -11.78 25.60 -18.68
N PRO A 311 -12.70 24.70 -19.08
CA PRO A 311 -12.39 23.31 -19.39
C PRO A 311 -11.40 23.11 -20.55
N ASP A 312 -11.26 24.10 -21.43
CA ASP A 312 -10.43 23.97 -22.64
C ASP A 312 -8.95 24.26 -22.34
N THR A 313 -8.66 25.00 -21.26
CA THR A 313 -7.30 25.34 -20.85
C THR A 313 -6.76 24.37 -19.82
N TRP A 314 -5.61 23.74 -20.12
CA TRP A 314 -4.89 22.88 -19.18
C TRP A 314 -3.73 23.61 -18.51
N ILE A 315 -3.65 23.53 -17.18
CA ILE A 315 -2.48 23.90 -16.39
C ILE A 315 -1.80 22.63 -15.88
N TYR A 316 -0.63 22.35 -16.44
CA TYR A 316 0.15 21.17 -16.07
C TYR A 316 1.09 21.46 -14.89
N GLY A 317 0.89 20.72 -13.80
CA GLY A 317 1.82 20.66 -12.67
C GLY A 317 3.06 19.86 -13.07
N LEU A 318 3.35 18.73 -12.43
CA LEU A 318 4.52 17.93 -12.79
C LEU A 318 4.20 16.88 -13.86
N GLN A 319 5.16 16.67 -14.75
CA GLN A 319 5.21 15.53 -15.68
C GLN A 319 6.50 14.72 -15.44
N THR A 320 6.47 13.42 -15.70
CA THR A 320 7.59 12.50 -15.41
C THR A 320 8.91 12.92 -16.08
N PHE A 321 8.86 13.54 -17.27
CA PHE A 321 10.04 14.05 -17.96
C PHE A 321 10.62 15.34 -17.35
N GLN A 322 9.85 16.06 -16.54
CA GLN A 322 10.29 17.28 -15.84
C GLN A 322 10.89 16.95 -14.47
N MET A 323 10.47 15.85 -13.84
CA MET A 323 10.93 15.46 -12.50
C MET A 323 12.47 15.36 -12.35
N PRO A 324 13.26 14.93 -13.36
CA PRO A 324 14.73 14.97 -13.27
C PRO A 324 15.35 16.36 -13.10
N LEU A 325 14.57 17.42 -13.35
CA LEU A 325 14.98 18.82 -13.20
C LEU A 325 14.68 19.37 -11.80
N LEU A 326 14.05 18.59 -10.91
CA LEU A 326 13.81 18.99 -9.53
C LEU A 326 15.13 19.16 -8.77
N GLN A 327 15.15 20.13 -7.85
CA GLN A 327 16.36 20.56 -7.14
C GLN A 327 16.14 20.72 -5.64
N ASN A 328 15.19 19.98 -5.07
CA ASN A 328 14.86 20.05 -3.66
C ASN A 328 15.86 19.31 -2.76
N GLY A 329 16.73 18.46 -3.32
CA GLY A 329 17.75 17.74 -2.55
C GLY A 329 17.09 16.92 -1.43
N ASP A 330 17.59 17.06 -0.20
CA ASP A 330 17.08 16.30 0.95
C ASP A 330 15.81 16.90 1.59
N ARG A 331 15.24 17.98 1.02
CA ARG A 331 13.93 18.52 1.41
C ARG A 331 12.82 17.73 0.72
N LEU A 332 12.57 16.54 1.23
CA LEU A 332 11.72 15.52 0.62
C LEU A 332 10.33 15.53 1.27
N PRO A 333 9.28 16.10 0.64
CA PRO A 333 7.93 16.02 1.17
C PRO A 333 7.39 14.59 1.14
N ILE A 334 6.36 14.34 1.93
CA ILE A 334 5.39 13.28 1.68
C ILE A 334 4.33 13.84 0.74
N CYS A 335 4.09 13.17 -0.38
CA CYS A 335 3.18 13.61 -1.43
C CYS A 335 1.88 12.80 -1.38
N VAL A 336 0.72 13.45 -1.31
CA VAL A 336 -0.57 12.83 -1.64
C VAL A 336 -1.00 13.39 -2.99
N VAL A 337 -1.45 12.54 -3.91
CA VAL A 337 -1.86 12.96 -5.25
C VAL A 337 -3.19 12.32 -5.63
N ALA A 338 -4.20 13.18 -5.78
CA ALA A 338 -5.49 12.83 -6.34
C ALA A 338 -5.41 12.68 -7.87
N GLY A 339 -6.36 11.92 -8.41
CA GLY A 339 -6.55 11.72 -9.84
C GLY A 339 -6.09 10.37 -10.37
N CYS A 340 -6.49 10.02 -11.58
CA CYS A 340 -6.31 8.69 -12.14
C CYS A 340 -4.86 8.24 -12.34
N HIS A 341 -4.58 6.97 -12.06
CA HIS A 341 -3.40 6.20 -12.48
C HIS A 341 -2.02 6.80 -12.13
N ASN A 342 -1.98 7.84 -11.29
CA ASN A 342 -0.75 8.54 -10.95
C ASN A 342 0.27 7.59 -10.27
N SER A 343 -0.24 6.56 -9.61
CA SER A 343 0.52 5.53 -8.90
C SER A 343 0.46 4.16 -9.59
N LEU A 344 0.07 4.07 -10.86
CA LEU A 344 0.01 2.82 -11.65
C LEU A 344 1.42 2.23 -11.88
N PHE A 345 2.00 1.60 -10.86
CA PHE A 345 3.40 1.15 -10.83
C PHE A 345 3.68 -0.08 -11.72
N ASN A 346 2.67 -0.58 -12.44
CA ASN A 346 2.80 -1.64 -13.43
C ASN A 346 3.11 -1.14 -14.86
N VAL A 347 3.11 0.19 -15.10
CA VAL A 347 3.45 0.77 -16.42
C VAL A 347 4.90 0.52 -16.77
N SER A 348 5.20 0.40 -18.05
CA SER A 348 6.56 0.22 -18.55
C SER A 348 6.65 0.57 -20.03
N LEU A 349 7.84 0.46 -20.61
CA LEU A 349 8.04 0.79 -22.02
C LEU A 349 7.26 -0.15 -22.96
N THR A 350 7.00 -1.39 -22.55
CA THR A 350 6.18 -2.35 -23.33
C THR A 350 4.78 -2.56 -22.76
N ASN A 351 4.47 -1.94 -21.61
CA ASN A 351 3.11 -1.84 -21.06
C ASN A 351 2.71 -0.36 -20.86
N PRO A 352 2.42 0.39 -21.94
CA PRO A 352 2.06 1.81 -21.88
C PRO A 352 0.56 2.03 -21.56
N SER A 353 -0.05 1.16 -20.75
CA SER A 353 -1.46 1.27 -20.37
C SER A 353 -1.73 2.62 -19.69
N TRP A 354 -2.81 3.29 -20.08
CA TRP A 354 -3.21 4.60 -19.54
C TRP A 354 -2.21 5.75 -19.74
N THR A 355 -1.19 5.59 -20.60
CA THR A 355 -0.17 6.62 -20.86
C THR A 355 -0.48 7.54 -22.05
N TYR A 356 -1.65 7.39 -22.67
CA TYR A 356 -2.09 8.17 -23.83
C TYR A 356 -1.07 8.21 -24.99
N GLY A 357 -0.35 7.10 -25.20
CA GLY A 357 0.63 6.94 -26.28
C GLY A 357 2.06 7.37 -25.93
N ILE A 358 2.34 7.73 -24.67
CA ILE A 358 3.67 8.12 -24.20
C ILE A 358 4.33 6.91 -23.51
N PRO A 359 5.42 6.33 -24.06
CA PRO A 359 6.14 5.26 -23.37
C PRO A 359 6.70 5.77 -22.05
N VAL A 360 6.24 5.18 -20.94
CA VAL A 360 6.63 5.62 -19.60
C VAL A 360 7.28 4.47 -18.85
N TYR A 361 8.50 4.75 -18.38
CA TYR A 361 9.26 3.78 -17.62
C TYR A 361 8.76 3.67 -16.18
N GLU A 362 8.41 4.79 -15.55
CA GLU A 362 7.97 4.86 -14.14
C GLU A 362 6.73 5.75 -14.07
N CYS A 363 5.68 5.33 -13.37
CA CYS A 363 4.51 6.17 -13.16
C CYS A 363 4.86 7.45 -12.38
N TRP A 364 3.97 8.43 -12.38
CA TRP A 364 4.17 9.76 -11.80
C TRP A 364 4.65 9.69 -10.34
N SER A 365 3.93 8.96 -9.49
CA SER A 365 4.23 8.85 -8.06
C SER A 365 5.54 8.12 -7.79
N TRP A 366 5.79 7.07 -8.56
CA TRP A 366 7.06 6.34 -8.47
C TRP A 366 8.22 7.22 -8.90
N ARG A 367 8.13 7.91 -10.04
CA ARG A 367 9.21 8.77 -10.55
C ARG A 367 9.59 9.85 -9.54
N LEU A 368 8.60 10.40 -8.83
CA LEU A 368 8.82 11.37 -7.77
C LEU A 368 9.51 10.73 -6.55
N THR A 369 9.09 9.53 -6.15
CA THR A 369 9.63 8.80 -5.00
C THR A 369 11.03 8.22 -5.26
N SER A 370 11.33 7.75 -6.46
CA SER A 370 12.62 7.13 -6.81
C SER A 370 13.68 8.14 -7.23
N HIS A 371 13.35 9.43 -7.32
CA HIS A 371 14.29 10.44 -7.80
C HIS A 371 15.54 10.50 -6.89
N PRO A 372 16.76 10.23 -7.41
CA PRO A 372 17.95 10.08 -6.56
C PRO A 372 18.51 11.38 -5.95
N ARG A 373 17.98 12.55 -6.30
CA ARG A 373 18.54 13.85 -5.86
C ARG A 373 17.44 14.86 -5.48
N GLY A 374 16.29 14.35 -5.04
CA GLY A 374 15.11 15.16 -4.75
C GLY A 374 13.83 14.34 -4.83
N GLY A 375 12.77 14.99 -5.30
CA GLY A 375 11.45 14.40 -5.40
C GLY A 375 10.75 14.32 -4.04
N ALA A 376 10.12 13.20 -3.71
CA ALA A 376 9.39 12.99 -2.47
C ALA A 376 10.02 11.84 -1.66
N ILE A 377 9.83 11.82 -0.33
CA ILE A 377 10.27 10.68 0.51
C ILE A 377 9.29 9.50 0.37
N ALA A 378 8.02 9.81 0.14
CA ALA A 378 6.96 8.87 -0.17
C ALA A 378 5.86 9.56 -0.98
N THR A 379 5.11 8.78 -1.76
CA THR A 379 3.92 9.25 -2.46
C THR A 379 2.74 8.31 -2.24
N LEU A 380 1.55 8.87 -2.02
CA LEU A 380 0.28 8.16 -1.93
C LEU A 380 -0.63 8.56 -3.09
N GLY A 381 -1.33 7.60 -3.69
CA GLY A 381 -2.32 7.88 -4.74
C GLY A 381 -2.82 6.62 -5.44
N SER A 382 -3.67 6.81 -6.45
CA SER A 382 -4.41 5.74 -7.12
C SER A 382 -3.58 4.99 -8.18
N THR A 383 -3.66 3.67 -8.14
CA THR A 383 -3.17 2.79 -9.21
C THR A 383 -4.15 2.67 -10.38
N GLY A 384 -5.45 2.82 -10.16
CA GLY A 384 -6.51 2.76 -11.17
C GLY A 384 -7.14 4.13 -11.46
N LEU A 385 -8.38 4.12 -11.96
CA LEU A 385 -9.18 5.34 -12.06
C LEU A 385 -9.55 5.89 -10.68
N GLY A 386 -8.92 7.02 -10.33
CA GLY A 386 -9.23 7.79 -9.15
C GLY A 386 -10.56 8.52 -9.30
N TYR A 387 -11.46 8.31 -8.36
CA TYR A 387 -12.77 8.95 -8.31
C TYR A 387 -12.79 10.07 -7.29
N SER A 388 -13.60 11.09 -7.56
CA SER A 388 -14.03 12.08 -6.57
C SER A 388 -15.49 11.82 -6.18
N LYS A 389 -16.03 12.58 -5.21
CA LYS A 389 -17.44 12.43 -4.86
C LYS A 389 -18.36 12.78 -6.03
N GLU A 390 -17.92 13.63 -6.96
CA GLU A 390 -18.66 14.05 -8.16
C GLU A 390 -18.94 12.86 -9.11
N ASP A 391 -18.17 11.77 -9.03
CA ASP A 391 -18.39 10.57 -9.82
C ASP A 391 -19.42 9.60 -9.21
N LYS A 392 -19.86 9.85 -7.97
CA LYS A 392 -20.86 9.05 -7.27
C LYS A 392 -22.28 9.37 -7.75
N PHE A 393 -23.18 8.41 -7.57
CA PHE A 393 -24.62 8.59 -7.78
C PHE A 393 -25.23 9.52 -6.73
N HIS A 394 -24.70 9.49 -5.50
CA HIS A 394 -25.11 10.36 -4.39
C HIS A 394 -23.92 11.24 -3.93
N PRO A 395 -23.50 12.23 -4.74
CA PRO A 395 -22.33 13.07 -4.43
C PRO A 395 -22.48 13.88 -3.12
N GLU A 396 -23.72 14.11 -2.66
CA GLU A 396 -24.03 14.75 -1.38
C GLU A 396 -23.60 13.94 -0.16
N GLU A 397 -23.43 12.63 -0.30
CA GLU A 397 -22.91 11.75 0.75
C GLU A 397 -21.38 11.83 0.88
N GLY A 398 -20.70 12.42 -0.10
CA GLY A 398 -19.24 12.56 -0.13
C GLY A 398 -18.49 11.24 -0.32
N GLY A 399 -17.21 11.22 0.06
CA GLY A 399 -16.34 10.06 -0.05
C GLY A 399 -15.43 10.14 -1.27
N ALA A 400 -15.09 8.98 -1.82
CA ALA A 400 -14.06 8.76 -2.84
C ALA A 400 -12.70 9.37 -2.46
N GLY A 401 -11.85 9.65 -3.45
CA GLY A 401 -10.52 10.25 -3.25
C GLY A 401 -10.57 11.57 -2.49
N ASP A 402 -11.61 12.39 -2.69
CA ASP A 402 -11.79 13.68 -2.01
C ASP A 402 -11.75 13.55 -0.49
N TRP A 403 -12.22 12.42 0.05
CA TRP A 403 -12.16 12.17 1.48
C TRP A 403 -10.95 11.35 1.88
N LEU A 404 -10.65 10.26 1.16
CA LEU A 404 -9.53 9.36 1.50
C LEU A 404 -8.19 10.11 1.52
N ASP A 405 -7.93 10.97 0.53
CA ASP A 405 -6.68 11.73 0.45
C ASP A 405 -6.49 12.69 1.64
N ILE A 406 -7.60 13.27 2.12
CA ILE A 406 -7.59 14.21 3.26
C ILE A 406 -7.35 13.47 4.58
N LEU A 407 -7.88 12.26 4.72
CA LEU A 407 -7.74 11.46 5.95
C LEU A 407 -6.28 11.13 6.28
N PHE A 408 -5.38 11.11 5.29
CA PHE A 408 -3.94 11.00 5.55
C PHE A 408 -3.41 12.19 6.36
N PHE A 409 -3.81 13.42 6.01
CA PHE A 409 -3.40 14.63 6.71
C PHE A 409 -4.09 14.76 8.07
N ASP A 410 -5.34 14.30 8.16
CA ASP A 410 -6.10 14.20 9.40
C ASP A 410 -5.42 13.29 10.43
N ALA A 411 -4.93 12.11 9.98
CA ALA A 411 -4.17 11.19 10.82
C ALA A 411 -3.00 11.88 11.53
N HIS A 412 -2.23 12.69 10.79
CA HIS A 412 -1.10 13.43 11.37
C HIS A 412 -1.56 14.60 12.23
N GLY A 413 -2.41 15.49 11.70
CA GLY A 413 -2.72 16.77 12.34
C GLY A 413 -3.76 16.72 13.46
N GLN A 414 -4.66 15.74 13.45
CA GLN A 414 -5.72 15.59 14.46
C GLN A 414 -5.48 14.41 15.40
N HIS A 415 -4.82 13.36 14.91
CA HIS A 415 -4.60 12.12 15.68
C HIS A 415 -3.15 11.91 16.15
N ASN A 416 -2.22 12.82 15.80
CA ASN A 416 -0.79 12.73 16.13
C ASN A 416 -0.15 11.41 15.65
N ILE A 417 -0.60 10.89 14.52
CA ILE A 417 -0.03 9.71 13.89
C ILE A 417 1.17 10.14 13.04
N ASP A 418 2.37 9.82 13.52
CA ASP A 418 3.63 10.29 12.94
C ASP A 418 4.40 9.20 12.20
N ILE A 419 3.83 8.02 12.00
CA ILE A 419 4.41 6.96 11.17
C ILE A 419 3.57 6.85 9.91
N ILE A 420 4.21 6.92 8.74
CA ILE A 420 3.49 7.05 7.47
C ILE A 420 2.55 5.87 7.17
N GLY A 421 2.97 4.63 7.46
CA GLY A 421 2.14 3.44 7.25
C GLY A 421 0.95 3.38 8.21
N GLN A 422 1.10 3.91 9.43
CA GLN A 422 -0.02 4.07 10.37
C GLN A 422 -1.02 5.10 9.86
N ALA A 423 -0.55 6.23 9.32
CA ALA A 423 -1.41 7.26 8.75
C ALA A 423 -2.16 6.74 7.50
N TRP A 424 -1.49 5.96 6.64
CA TRP A 424 -2.09 5.28 5.50
C TRP A 424 -3.21 4.31 5.94
N SER A 425 -2.93 3.43 6.90
CA SER A 425 -3.95 2.49 7.40
C SER A 425 -5.09 3.20 8.13
N HIS A 426 -4.80 4.22 8.93
CA HIS A 426 -5.81 5.04 9.59
C HIS A 426 -6.76 5.69 8.58
N ALA A 427 -6.23 6.22 7.47
CA ALA A 427 -7.03 6.81 6.41
C ALA A 427 -7.97 5.78 5.77
N ILE A 428 -7.47 4.60 5.41
CA ILE A 428 -8.29 3.52 4.83
C ILE A 428 -9.36 3.04 5.83
N SER A 429 -9.00 2.73 7.08
CA SER A 429 -9.95 2.22 8.06
C SER A 429 -11.02 3.25 8.40
N THR A 430 -10.64 4.52 8.56
CA THR A 430 -11.59 5.61 8.83
C THR A 430 -12.52 5.85 7.65
N TYR A 431 -12.01 5.71 6.42
CA TYR A 431 -12.83 5.76 5.22
C TYR A 431 -13.88 4.63 5.21
N LEU A 432 -13.46 3.39 5.46
CA LEU A 432 -14.34 2.22 5.48
C LEU A 432 -15.36 2.25 6.62
N ASP A 433 -15.01 2.83 7.78
CA ASP A 433 -15.93 3.05 8.89
C ASP A 433 -17.06 4.02 8.50
N GLN A 434 -16.74 5.03 7.69
CA GLN A 434 -17.71 6.03 7.21
C GLN A 434 -18.50 5.55 5.99
N TYR A 435 -17.86 4.81 5.09
CA TYR A 435 -18.42 4.29 3.84
C TYR A 435 -18.30 2.76 3.80
N PRO A 436 -19.08 2.02 4.63
CA PRO A 436 -19.00 0.58 4.69
C PRO A 436 -19.48 -0.06 3.38
N ILE A 437 -18.74 -1.07 2.91
CA ILE A 437 -18.99 -1.67 1.61
C ILE A 437 -20.20 -2.61 1.63
N ASN A 438 -21.23 -2.25 0.87
CA ASN A 438 -22.35 -3.14 0.60
C ASN A 438 -22.04 -4.05 -0.61
N TRP A 439 -21.46 -5.22 -0.34
CA TRP A 439 -21.12 -6.24 -1.34
C TRP A 439 -22.31 -6.81 -2.14
N THR A 440 -23.55 -6.57 -1.68
CA THR A 440 -24.77 -6.98 -2.41
C THR A 440 -25.21 -5.97 -3.46
N ALA A 441 -24.63 -4.76 -3.46
CA ALA A 441 -24.88 -3.75 -4.47
C ALA A 441 -24.33 -4.18 -5.83
N THR A 442 -24.89 -3.66 -6.91
CA THR A 442 -24.36 -3.93 -8.25
C THR A 442 -23.13 -3.07 -8.52
N ALA A 443 -22.16 -3.60 -9.27
CA ALA A 443 -21.04 -2.79 -9.77
C ALA A 443 -21.53 -1.48 -10.42
N PHE A 444 -20.67 -0.47 -10.40
CA PHE A 444 -20.95 0.92 -10.84
C PHE A 444 -21.88 1.73 -9.96
N HIS A 445 -22.19 1.26 -8.75
CA HIS A 445 -22.82 2.10 -7.73
C HIS A 445 -21.80 2.46 -6.66
N ASP A 446 -22.14 3.45 -5.84
CA ASP A 446 -21.25 4.04 -4.84
C ASP A 446 -20.48 3.00 -3.99
N PRO A 447 -21.06 1.88 -3.51
CA PRO A 447 -20.30 0.87 -2.76
C PRO A 447 -19.13 0.24 -3.54
N ALA A 448 -19.26 0.06 -4.85
CA ALA A 448 -18.18 -0.48 -5.68
C ALA A 448 -17.10 0.59 -5.97
N LEU A 449 -17.49 1.87 -6.07
CA LEU A 449 -16.54 2.97 -6.16
C LEU A 449 -15.77 3.14 -4.85
N ASP A 450 -16.45 3.04 -3.70
CA ASP A 450 -15.84 3.05 -2.36
C ASP A 450 -14.88 1.86 -2.20
N ALA A 451 -15.34 0.69 -2.65
CA ALA A 451 -14.57 -0.49 -3.04
C ALA A 451 -13.18 -0.18 -3.58
N LYS A 452 -13.25 0.28 -4.82
CA LYS A 452 -12.10 0.59 -5.65
C LYS A 452 -11.21 1.67 -5.05
N THR A 453 -11.79 2.72 -4.47
CA THR A 453 -11.07 3.87 -3.90
C THR A 453 -10.01 3.42 -2.89
N VAL A 454 -10.33 2.51 -1.97
CA VAL A 454 -9.34 2.03 -0.99
C VAL A 454 -8.38 1.00 -1.58
N GLU A 455 -8.85 0.18 -2.52
CA GLU A 455 -8.05 -0.89 -3.14
C GLU A 455 -6.91 -0.36 -4.00
N GLU A 456 -7.13 0.76 -4.69
CA GLU A 456 -6.15 1.34 -5.59
C GLU A 456 -5.20 2.35 -4.92
N TRP A 457 -5.48 2.75 -3.68
CA TRP A 457 -4.74 3.81 -2.99
C TRP A 457 -3.50 3.26 -2.27
N VAL A 458 -2.34 3.40 -2.93
CA VAL A 458 -1.11 2.75 -2.50
C VAL A 458 -0.11 3.72 -1.88
N LEU A 459 0.66 3.25 -0.90
CA LEU A 459 1.83 3.94 -0.37
C LEU A 459 3.09 3.49 -1.12
N LEU A 460 3.65 4.37 -1.95
CA LEU A 460 4.99 4.21 -2.52
C LEU A 460 6.02 4.85 -1.58
N GLY A 461 6.60 4.05 -0.69
CA GLY A 461 7.52 4.51 0.35
C GLY A 461 7.79 3.44 1.40
N ASP A 462 8.55 3.82 2.43
CA ASP A 462 8.79 2.99 3.60
C ASP A 462 7.65 3.16 4.62
N PRO A 463 6.85 2.12 4.93
CA PRO A 463 5.72 2.23 5.84
C PRO A 463 6.12 2.54 7.30
N SER A 464 7.37 2.27 7.67
CA SER A 464 7.90 2.53 9.02
C SER A 464 8.55 3.92 9.15
N LEU A 465 8.50 4.75 8.10
CA LEU A 465 9.12 6.07 8.10
C LEU A 465 8.51 6.98 9.19
N LYS A 466 9.36 7.55 10.04
CA LYS A 466 8.98 8.62 10.97
C LYS A 466 8.80 9.94 10.23
N ILE A 467 7.57 10.45 10.18
CA ILE A 467 7.23 11.75 9.58
C ILE A 467 8.02 12.84 10.31
N GLY A 468 8.81 13.62 9.57
CA GLY A 468 9.68 14.67 10.12
C GLY A 468 11.01 14.19 10.72
N GLY A 469 11.32 12.89 10.66
CA GLY A 469 12.57 12.32 11.17
C GLY A 469 12.64 12.15 12.70
N TYR A 470 13.71 11.49 13.17
CA TYR A 470 13.93 11.22 14.59
C TYR A 470 14.70 12.37 15.28
N PRO A 471 14.41 12.65 16.58
CA PRO A 471 15.08 13.71 17.34
C PRO A 471 16.58 13.59 17.59
#